data_AF-A0A1W1VIM9-F1
#
_entry.id   AF-A0A1W1VIM9-F1
#
_cell.length_a   1.000
_cell.length_b   1.000
_cell.length_c   1.000
_cell.angle_alpha   90.00
_cell.angle_beta   90.00
_cell.angle_gamma   90.00
#
_symmetry.space_group_name_H-M   'P 1'
#
loop_
_entity.id
_entity.type
_entity.pdbx_description
1 polymer ?
#
loop_
_entity_poly.entity_id
_entity_poly.type
_entity_poly.pdbx_seq_one_letter_code
_entity_poly.pdbx_strand_id
1 'polypeptide(L)'
;MIRTEEGLGRALEELKELKKVKLRADDHGLAYALENEKMLLVAEMIVRSALLRDESRGPHLRFATWDSPILYPAGTRSGKNTL
;
A
#
# COMPACT_ATOMS: atom_id res chain seq x y z
N MET A 1 5.63 -12.28 1.58
CA MET A 1 5.43 -10.81 1.56
C MET A 1 4.81 -10.41 2.90
N ILE A 2 5.45 -9.50 3.64
CA ILE A 2 5.04 -9.05 4.98
C ILE A 2 4.42 -7.65 4.87
N ARG A 3 3.28 -7.42 5.53
CA ARG A 3 2.66 -6.09 5.65
C ARG A 3 2.58 -5.69 7.12
N THR A 4 3.13 -4.53 7.45
CA THR A 4 3.04 -3.90 8.78
C THR A 4 2.40 -2.53 8.64
N GLU A 5 1.79 -1.99 9.70
CA GLU A 5 1.26 -0.61 9.69
C GLU A 5 2.37 0.39 9.29
N GLU A 6 3.56 0.26 9.91
CA GLU A 6 4.71 1.11 9.61
C GLU A 6 5.13 1.00 8.13
N GLY A 7 5.30 -0.22 7.62
CA GLY A 7 5.76 -0.44 6.25
C GLY A 7 4.77 0.09 5.21
N LEU A 8 3.47 -0.13 5.44
CA LEU A 8 2.41 0.42 4.59
C LEU A 8 2.34 1.95 4.68
N GLY A 9 2.56 2.53 5.87
CA GLY A 9 2.67 3.98 6.06
C GLY A 9 3.83 4.59 5.29
N ARG A 10 5.02 3.97 5.36
CA ARG A 10 6.20 4.39 4.58
C ARG A 10 5.93 4.31 3.07
N ALA A 11 5.31 3.23 2.61
CA ALA A 11 4.95 3.08 1.20
C ALA A 11 3.98 4.17 0.72
N LEU A 12 3.04 4.64 1.55
CA LEU A 12 2.17 5.77 1.18
C LEU A 12 2.95 7.08 1.05
N GLU A 13 3.91 7.34 1.94
CA GLU A 13 4.73 8.56 1.84
C GLU A 13 5.63 8.52 0.60
N GLU A 14 6.25 7.37 0.30
CA GLU A 14 7.02 7.17 -0.93
C GLU A 14 6.16 7.38 -2.19
N LEU A 15 4.94 6.82 -2.23
CA LEU A 15 4.01 7.04 -3.33
C LEU A 15 3.63 8.51 -3.47
N LYS A 16 3.43 9.22 -2.37
CA LYS A 16 3.13 10.65 -2.38
C LYS A 16 4.27 11.48 -2.96
N GLU A 17 5.52 11.13 -2.65
CA GLU A 17 6.69 11.77 -3.27
C GLU A 17 6.81 11.42 -4.76
N LEU A 18 6.60 10.17 -5.15
CA LEU A 18 6.62 9.75 -6.55
C LEU A 18 5.56 10.48 -7.39
N LYS A 19 4.36 10.72 -6.84
CA LYS A 19 3.29 11.45 -7.52
C LYS A 19 3.60 12.94 -7.74
N LYS A 20 4.60 13.52 -7.06
CA LYS A 20 5.08 14.89 -7.34
C LYS A 20 5.95 14.94 -8.60
N VAL A 21 6.52 13.81 -9.00
CA VAL A 21 7.34 13.71 -10.21
C VAL A 21 6.42 13.83 -11.42
N LYS A 22 6.62 14.87 -12.22
CA LYS A 22 5.83 15.08 -13.45
C LYS A 22 6.25 14.05 -14.49
N LEU A 23 5.39 13.07 -14.74
CA LEU A 23 5.56 12.12 -15.83
C LEU A 23 5.47 12.83 -17.19
N ARG A 24 6.35 12.43 -18.10
CA ARG A 24 6.45 12.97 -19.46
C ARG A 24 6.64 11.80 -20.43
N ALA A 25 6.13 11.96 -21.65
CA ALA A 25 6.46 11.03 -22.72
C ALA A 25 7.95 11.11 -23.05
N ASP A 26 8.58 9.95 -23.21
CA ASP A 26 9.95 9.76 -23.66
C ASP A 26 9.95 8.86 -24.91
N ASP A 27 11.07 8.21 -25.21
CA ASP A 27 11.21 7.31 -26.36
C ASP A 27 10.28 6.08 -26.30
N HIS A 28 9.64 5.80 -25.15
CA HIS A 28 8.62 4.75 -24.99
C HIS A 28 7.20 5.23 -25.36
N GLY A 29 7.02 6.54 -25.61
CA GLY A 29 5.79 7.11 -26.12
C GLY A 29 4.73 7.47 -25.06
N LEU A 30 3.62 8.05 -25.55
CA LEU A 30 2.57 8.60 -24.68
C LEU A 30 1.82 7.54 -23.88
N ALA A 31 1.58 6.37 -24.46
CA ALA A 31 0.87 5.27 -23.78
C ALA A 31 1.62 4.86 -22.51
N TYR A 32 2.94 4.67 -22.61
CA TYR A 32 3.80 4.31 -21.49
C TYR A 32 3.76 5.36 -20.37
N ALA A 33 3.81 6.66 -20.71
CA ALA A 33 3.70 7.73 -19.73
C ALA A 33 2.35 7.72 -18.98
N LEU A 34 1.24 7.45 -19.68
CA LEU A 34 -0.09 7.33 -19.07
C LEU A 34 -0.21 6.07 -18.20
N GLU A 35 0.34 4.94 -18.63
CA GLU A 35 0.37 3.70 -17.85
C GLU A 35 1.11 3.90 -16.53
N ASN A 36 2.28 4.55 -16.55
CA ASN A 36 3.03 4.91 -15.35
C ASN A 36 2.21 5.77 -14.39
N GLU A 37 1.44 6.74 -14.91
CA GLU A 37 0.55 7.56 -14.09
C GLU A 37 -0.53 6.70 -13.42
N LYS A 38 -1.11 5.74 -14.16
CA LYS A 38 -2.16 4.86 -13.64
C LYS A 38 -1.62 3.82 -12.66
N MET A 39 -0.38 3.36 -12.84
CA MET A 39 0.28 2.49 -11.87
C MET A 39 0.39 3.15 -10.50
N LEU A 40 0.73 4.45 -10.43
CA LEU A 40 0.78 5.17 -9.15
C LEU A 40 -0.59 5.26 -8.48
N LEU A 41 -1.66 5.47 -9.27
CA LEU A 41 -3.03 5.47 -8.76
C LEU A 41 -3.43 4.10 -8.18
N VAL A 42 -3.17 3.03 -8.93
CA VAL A 42 -3.49 1.66 -8.51
C VAL A 42 -2.67 1.25 -7.29
N ALA A 43 -1.38 1.59 -7.25
CA ALA A 43 -0.51 1.32 -6.11
C ALA A 43 -1.04 1.99 -4.83
N GLU A 44 -1.41 3.27 -4.90
CA GLU A 44 -1.97 3.98 -3.75
C GLU A 44 -3.30 3.35 -3.29
N MET A 45 -4.19 2.99 -4.22
CA MET A 45 -5.42 2.29 -3.90
C MET A 45 -5.14 0.99 -3.11
N ILE A 46 -4.21 0.16 -3.60
CA ILE A 46 -3.84 -1.10 -2.96
C ILE A 46 -3.27 -0.86 -1.56
N VAL A 47 -2.32 0.07 -1.41
CA VAL A 47 -1.67 0.34 -0.11
C VAL A 47 -2.69 0.88 0.90
N ARG A 48 -3.57 1.81 0.50
CA ARG A 48 -4.64 2.32 1.37
C ARG A 48 -5.60 1.22 1.80
N SER A 49 -6.03 0.36 0.87
CA SER A 49 -6.88 -0.79 1.19
C SER A 49 -6.19 -1.77 2.14
N ALA A 50 -4.91 -2.04 1.94
CA ALA A 50 -4.12 -2.90 2.82
C ALA A 50 -3.96 -2.30 4.22
N LEU A 51 -3.78 -0.97 4.33
CA LEU A 51 -3.65 -0.26 5.59
C LEU A 51 -4.97 -0.24 6.38
N LEU A 52 -6.11 -0.03 5.69
CA LEU A 52 -7.44 -0.10 6.28
C LEU A 52 -7.79 -1.50 6.80
N ARG A 53 -7.32 -2.54 6.11
CA ARG A 53 -7.61 -3.94 6.45
C ARG A 53 -6.68 -4.47 7.54
N ASP A 54 -7.17 -4.40 8.77
CA ASP A 54 -6.42 -4.78 9.98
C ASP A 54 -6.62 -6.24 10.41
N GLU A 55 -6.59 -7.17 9.47
CA GLU A 55 -6.67 -8.62 9.73
C GLU A 55 -5.71 -9.37 8.80
N SER A 56 -5.50 -10.67 9.03
CA SER A 56 -4.89 -11.55 8.02
C SER A 56 -5.91 -12.52 7.45
N ARG A 57 -6.10 -12.51 6.12
CA ARG A 57 -7.02 -13.43 5.43
C ARG A 57 -6.64 -13.60 3.96
N GLY A 58 -6.49 -14.85 3.52
CA GLY A 58 -6.05 -15.16 2.16
C GLY A 58 -4.64 -14.62 1.89
N PRO A 59 -4.37 -13.96 0.74
CA PRO A 59 -3.05 -13.41 0.41
C PRO A 59 -2.71 -12.11 1.17
N HIS A 60 -3.66 -11.54 1.90
CA HIS A 60 -3.43 -10.39 2.77
C HIS A 60 -2.96 -10.86 4.15
N LEU A 61 -1.64 -10.95 4.32
CA LEU A 61 -0.99 -11.29 5.58
C LEU A 61 -0.45 -10.02 6.25
N ARG A 62 -0.89 -9.76 7.50
CA ARG A 62 -0.52 -8.59 8.28
C ARG A 62 0.16 -9.00 9.57
N PHE A 63 1.22 -8.30 9.92
CA PHE A 63 2.05 -8.54 11.09
C PHE A 63 2.19 -7.26 11.91
N ALA A 64 2.37 -7.40 13.23
CA ALA A 64 2.58 -6.25 14.12
C ALA A 64 3.87 -5.51 13.78
N THR A 65 4.94 -6.28 13.57
CA THR A 65 6.29 -5.81 13.21
C THR A 65 6.89 -6.74 12.17
N TRP A 66 8.03 -6.34 11.60
CA TRP A 66 8.73 -7.11 10.58
C TRP A 66 9.15 -8.50 11.08
N ASP A 67 9.63 -8.58 12.31
CA ASP A 67 10.12 -9.83 12.92
C ASP A 67 9.05 -10.56 13.74
N SER A 68 7.78 -10.13 13.68
CA SER A 68 6.71 -10.76 14.43
C SER A 68 6.49 -12.20 13.95
N PRO A 69 6.60 -13.21 14.82
CA PRO A 69 6.26 -14.59 14.45
C PRO A 69 4.75 -14.81 14.38
N ILE A 70 3.95 -13.82 14.82
CA ILE A 70 2.49 -13.90 14.92
C ILE A 70 1.84 -12.93 13.92
N LEU A 71 0.89 -13.46 13.16
CA LEU A 71 -0.01 -12.73 12.26
C LEU A 71 -1.16 -12.11 13.05
N TYR A 72 -1.70 -10.97 12.58
CA TYR A 72 -2.99 -10.50 13.06
C TYR A 72 -4.09 -11.52 12.75
N PRO A 73 -4.96 -11.89 13.70
CA PRO A 73 -6.02 -12.86 13.47
C PRO A 73 -7.01 -12.39 12.39
N ALA A 74 -7.72 -13.34 11.79
CA ALA A 74 -8.86 -13.01 10.95
C ALA A 74 -10.00 -12.44 11.82
N GLY A 75 -10.65 -11.36 11.37
CA GLY A 75 -11.83 -10.78 12.04
C GLY A 75 -11.54 -9.89 13.25
N THR A 76 -10.28 -9.70 13.65
CA THR A 76 -9.94 -8.66 14.64
C THR A 76 -9.88 -7.31 13.93
N ARG A 77 -10.76 -6.37 14.26
CA ARG A 77 -10.40 -4.95 14.10
C ARG A 77 -9.62 -4.61 15.36
N SER A 78 -8.32 -4.29 15.29
CA SER A 78 -7.69 -3.61 16.43
C SER A 78 -8.52 -2.37 16.72
N GLY A 79 -8.75 -2.09 18.00
CA GLY A 79 -9.69 -1.11 18.53
C GLY A 79 -9.40 0.35 18.14
N LYS A 80 -9.31 0.67 16.86
CA LYS A 80 -9.45 2.01 16.31
C LYS A 80 -10.93 2.36 16.44
N ASN A 81 -11.27 2.91 17.61
CA ASN A 81 -12.55 3.54 17.92
C ASN A 81 -12.99 4.38 16.71
N THR A 82 -14.11 4.01 16.10
CA THR A 82 -14.89 4.91 15.25
C THR A 82 -15.36 6.07 16.13
N LEU A 83 -14.77 7.24 15.92
CA LEU A 83 -15.35 8.55 16.23
C LEU A 83 -15.44 9.34 14.92
#